data_AF-A0A7S2DTE3-F1
#
_entry.id   AF-A0A7S2DTE3-F1
#
_cell.length_a   1.000
_cell.length_b   1.000
_cell.length_c   1.000
_cell.angle_alpha   90.00
_cell.angle_beta   90.00
_cell.angle_gamma   90.00
#
_symmetry.space_group_name_H-M   'P 1'
#
loop_
_entity.id
_entity.type
_entity.pdbx_description
1 polymer ?
#
loop_
_entity_poly.entity_id
_entity_poly.type
_entity_poly.pdbx_seq_one_letter_code
_entity_poly.pdbx_strand_id
1 'polypeptide(L)'
;PNQRLLVVTATYQPPRTGILEGDAGGGKMAPNVVTLAYSTRQAFVKGLDDLIAKPTLAMENEFARDFSWTDWKGATHSLVEEWKYVVGVAKKKEGCTPGTRDAHNSGKRPEDFLGDVNAFINKRRSEGHGVLISSRHALLSLEEVLAVRLYSGPAYEPINQFLRQISGLSGHHRIDFAQHPQLTFAATVGHLCRAIRKLSAVST
;
A
#
# COMPACT_ATOMS: atom_id res chain seq x y z
N PRO A 1 46.43 -11.75 1.63
CA PRO A 1 45.14 -12.43 1.30
C PRO A 1 44.14 -11.43 0.71
N ASN A 2 44.11 -11.31 -0.62
CA ASN A 2 43.31 -10.33 -1.36
C ASN A 2 41.87 -10.84 -1.53
N GLN A 3 40.95 -10.40 -0.66
CA GLN A 3 39.51 -10.63 -0.89
C GLN A 3 38.99 -9.59 -1.90
N ARG A 4 38.52 -10.06 -3.05
CA ARG A 4 37.78 -9.23 -4.01
C ARG A 4 36.29 -9.30 -3.68
N LEU A 5 35.69 -8.14 -3.40
CA LEU A 5 34.24 -8.02 -3.28
C LEU A 5 33.62 -8.18 -4.66
N LEU A 6 32.78 -9.19 -4.85
CA LEU A 6 31.95 -9.34 -6.05
C LEU A 6 30.61 -8.66 -5.77
N VAL A 7 30.37 -7.53 -6.44
CA VAL A 7 29.06 -6.89 -6.47
C VAL A 7 28.30 -7.48 -7.65
N VAL A 8 27.25 -8.24 -7.36
CA VAL A 8 26.37 -8.84 -8.38
C VAL A 8 25.11 -7.98 -8.47
N THR A 9 24.91 -7.33 -9.61
CA THR A 9 23.70 -6.56 -9.90
C THR A 9 22.87 -7.34 -10.91
N ALA A 10 21.62 -7.66 -10.56
CA ALA A 10 20.68 -8.29 -11.49
C ALA A 10 19.86 -7.19 -12.19
N THR A 11 20.07 -7.02 -13.50
CA THR A 11 19.24 -6.18 -14.35
C THR A 11 18.30 -7.04 -15.19
N TYR A 12 17.00 -6.73 -15.14
CA TYR A 12 16.00 -7.38 -15.98
C TYR A 12 16.16 -6.92 -17.43
N GLN A 13 16.46 -7.86 -18.33
CA GLN A 13 16.53 -7.60 -19.76
C GLN A 13 15.18 -7.96 -20.39
N PRO A 14 14.43 -6.98 -20.95
CA PRO A 14 13.18 -7.30 -21.65
C PRO A 14 13.46 -8.17 -22.88
N PRO A 15 12.50 -9.04 -23.28
CA PRO A 15 12.67 -9.96 -24.39
C PRO A 15 13.04 -9.21 -25.68
N ARG A 16 14.08 -9.66 -26.37
CA ARG A 16 14.45 -9.13 -27.69
C ARG A 16 13.35 -9.50 -28.68
N THR A 17 12.64 -8.49 -29.17
CA THR A 17 11.67 -8.64 -30.27
C THR A 17 12.43 -8.94 -31.55
N GLY A 18 12.38 -10.19 -31.99
CA GLY A 18 12.97 -10.59 -33.26
C GLY A 18 12.53 -11.99 -33.66
N ILE A 19 11.77 -12.03 -34.76
CA ILE A 19 11.41 -13.20 -35.58
C ILE A 19 10.18 -13.98 -35.07
N LEU A 20 9.00 -13.50 -35.45
CA LEU A 20 8.03 -14.32 -36.17
C LEU A 20 7.40 -13.45 -37.27
N GLU A 21 7.79 -13.75 -38.51
CA GLU A 21 7.14 -13.29 -39.73
C GLU A 21 5.70 -13.84 -39.77
N GLY A 22 4.73 -12.99 -40.11
CA GLY A 22 3.33 -13.36 -40.18
C GLY A 22 2.44 -12.15 -40.45
N ASP A 23 2.39 -11.78 -41.73
CA ASP A 23 1.48 -10.91 -42.49
C ASP A 23 0.54 -9.92 -41.76
N ALA A 24 0.59 -8.67 -42.23
CA ALA A 24 -0.19 -7.56 -41.70
C ALA A 24 -1.64 -7.58 -42.26
N GLY A 25 -2.62 -7.68 -41.36
CA GLY A 25 -4.03 -7.45 -41.66
C GLY A 25 -4.72 -6.76 -40.49
N GLY A 26 -5.13 -5.50 -40.69
CA GLY A 26 -5.61 -4.60 -39.65
C GLY A 26 -6.76 -5.11 -38.79
N GLY A 27 -6.64 -4.88 -37.48
CA GLY A 27 -7.70 -5.06 -36.50
C GLY A 27 -7.22 -4.58 -35.13
N LYS A 28 -7.95 -3.63 -34.53
CA LYS A 28 -7.68 -3.07 -33.19
C LYS A 28 -7.81 -4.16 -32.11
N MET A 29 -6.76 -4.93 -31.83
CA MET A 29 -6.70 -5.76 -30.62
C MET A 29 -5.26 -5.82 -30.12
N ALA A 30 -5.01 -5.16 -28.99
CA ALA A 30 -3.80 -5.39 -28.21
C ALA A 30 -3.73 -6.88 -27.83
N PRO A 31 -2.64 -7.61 -28.14
CA PRO A 31 -2.54 -9.01 -27.78
C PRO A 31 -2.38 -9.14 -26.26
N ASN A 32 -3.42 -9.69 -25.64
CA ASN A 32 -3.53 -10.27 -24.30
C ASN A 32 -2.55 -9.74 -23.23
N VAL A 33 -3.03 -8.75 -22.48
CA VAL A 33 -2.67 -8.56 -21.07
C VAL A 33 -2.85 -9.91 -20.39
N VAL A 34 -1.78 -10.52 -19.87
CA VAL A 34 -1.88 -11.67 -18.98
C VAL A 34 -2.66 -11.21 -17.76
N THR A 35 -3.95 -11.54 -17.76
CA THR A 35 -4.89 -11.19 -16.70
C THR A 35 -4.37 -11.78 -15.39
N LEU A 36 -4.11 -10.90 -14.42
CA LEU A 36 -3.73 -11.26 -13.05
C LEU A 36 -4.70 -12.29 -12.49
N ALA A 37 -4.27 -13.54 -12.37
CA ALA A 37 -5.06 -14.56 -11.71
C ALA A 37 -4.98 -14.34 -10.20
N TYR A 38 -6.13 -14.21 -9.54
CA TYR A 38 -6.23 -14.38 -8.10
C TYR A 38 -5.71 -15.78 -7.75
N SER A 39 -4.58 -15.85 -7.07
CA SER A 39 -4.10 -17.11 -6.48
C SER A 39 -5.09 -17.60 -5.40
N THR A 40 -4.81 -18.74 -4.77
CA THR A 40 -5.65 -19.28 -3.71
C THR A 40 -5.65 -18.35 -2.49
N ARG A 41 -6.76 -18.35 -1.73
CA ARG A 41 -6.86 -17.65 -0.44
C ARG A 41 -5.71 -18.00 0.51
N GLN A 42 -5.21 -19.23 0.48
CA GLN A 42 -4.04 -19.66 1.25
C GLN A 42 -2.77 -18.94 0.84
N ALA A 43 -2.51 -18.74 -0.46
CA ALA A 43 -1.35 -18.00 -0.92
C ALA A 43 -1.42 -16.52 -0.52
N PHE A 44 -2.62 -15.93 -0.53
CA PHE A 44 -2.87 -14.58 -0.01
C PHE A 44 -2.58 -14.50 1.49
N VAL A 45 -3.11 -15.43 2.30
CA VAL A 45 -2.86 -15.46 3.76
C VAL A 45 -1.38 -15.64 4.06
N LYS A 46 -0.70 -16.57 3.36
CA LYS A 46 0.74 -16.80 3.53
C LYS A 46 1.59 -15.59 3.12
N GLY A 47 1.18 -14.87 2.05
CA GLY A 47 1.84 -13.62 1.67
C GLY A 47 1.63 -12.50 2.69
N LEU A 48 0.44 -12.46 3.30
CA LEU A 48 0.12 -11.51 4.35
C LEU A 48 0.93 -11.78 5.64
N ASP A 49 1.12 -13.05 6.01
CA ASP A 49 1.91 -13.42 7.19
C ASP A 49 3.39 -13.03 7.02
N ASP A 50 3.97 -13.21 5.82
CA ASP A 50 5.33 -12.76 5.50
C ASP A 50 5.48 -11.23 5.57
N LEU A 51 4.45 -10.48 5.20
CA LEU A 51 4.41 -9.01 5.33
C LEU A 51 4.24 -8.56 6.79
N ILE A 52 3.43 -9.30 7.57
CA ILE A 52 3.20 -9.04 8.99
C ILE A 52 4.45 -9.33 9.83
N ALA A 53 5.38 -10.16 9.35
CA ALA A 53 6.65 -10.49 10.02
C ALA A 53 7.62 -9.29 10.20
N LYS A 54 7.21 -8.08 9.79
CA LYS A 54 7.84 -6.76 10.04
C LYS A 54 9.25 -6.61 9.44
N PRO A 55 9.41 -5.87 8.34
CA PRO A 55 10.68 -5.16 8.14
C PRO A 55 10.86 -4.07 9.20
N THR A 56 12.11 -3.73 9.47
CA THR A 56 12.63 -2.84 10.54
C THR A 56 12.22 -1.36 10.39
N LEU A 57 11.37 -1.01 9.43
CA LEU A 57 11.09 0.38 9.06
C LEU A 57 9.75 0.86 9.60
N ALA A 58 9.72 2.09 10.12
CA ALA A 58 8.49 2.83 10.36
C ALA A 58 7.90 3.33 9.03
N MET A 59 6.60 3.66 8.99
CA MET A 59 5.99 4.25 7.78
C MET A 59 6.71 5.53 7.35
N GLU A 60 7.15 6.35 8.31
CA GLU A 60 7.97 7.54 8.02
C GLU A 60 9.19 7.19 7.17
N ASN A 61 9.89 6.10 7.48
CA ASN A 61 11.06 5.67 6.72
C ASN A 61 10.69 5.14 5.33
N GLU A 62 9.55 4.46 5.20
CA GLU A 62 9.03 4.03 3.89
C GLU A 62 8.72 5.25 3.00
N PHE A 63 8.26 6.35 3.58
CA PHE A 63 7.90 7.54 2.82
C PHE A 63 9.00 8.61 2.72
N ALA A 64 10.11 8.45 3.45
CA ALA A 64 11.29 9.30 3.32
C ALA A 64 12.13 9.02 2.06
N ARG A 65 11.78 7.99 1.28
CA ARG A 65 12.49 7.60 0.06
C ARG A 65 12.28 8.58 -1.08
N ASP A 66 13.29 8.72 -1.92
CA ASP A 66 13.20 9.46 -3.17
C ASP A 66 12.48 8.63 -4.24
N PHE A 67 11.15 8.66 -4.18
CA PHE A 67 10.29 7.99 -5.15
C PHE A 67 9.11 8.90 -5.49
N SER A 68 8.88 9.04 -6.79
CA SER A 68 7.76 9.78 -7.35
C SER A 68 7.05 8.95 -8.41
N TRP A 69 5.75 9.16 -8.54
CA TRP A 69 4.93 8.52 -9.56
C TRP A 69 3.98 9.54 -10.17
N THR A 70 3.55 9.25 -11.39
CA THR A 70 2.53 10.04 -12.09
C THR A 70 1.26 9.21 -12.14
N ASP A 71 0.18 9.76 -11.61
CA ASP A 71 -1.12 9.09 -11.63
C ASP A 71 -1.70 9.04 -13.06
N TRP A 72 -2.79 8.30 -13.25
CA TRP A 72 -3.42 8.16 -14.56
C TRP A 72 -4.00 9.45 -15.14
N LYS A 73 -4.13 10.53 -14.35
CA LYS A 73 -4.52 11.87 -14.82
C LYS A 73 -3.33 12.77 -15.15
N GLY A 74 -2.10 12.29 -14.97
CA GLY A 74 -0.89 13.04 -15.24
C GLY A 74 -0.41 13.90 -14.08
N ALA A 75 -1.00 13.79 -12.87
CA ALA A 75 -0.48 14.50 -11.71
C ALA A 75 0.68 13.72 -11.08
N THR A 76 1.79 14.42 -10.85
CA THR A 76 2.97 13.85 -10.19
C THR A 76 2.84 13.98 -8.67
N HIS A 77 3.14 12.89 -7.98
CA HIS A 77 3.19 12.83 -6.52
C HIS A 77 4.52 12.21 -6.09
N SER A 78 4.98 12.56 -4.89
CA SER A 78 6.16 11.95 -4.26
C SER A 78 5.81 11.37 -2.90
N LEU A 79 6.55 10.36 -2.46
CA LEU A 79 6.33 9.76 -1.14
C LEU A 79 6.50 10.81 -0.03
N VAL A 80 7.54 11.63 -0.13
CA VAL A 80 7.86 12.66 0.87
C VAL A 80 6.72 13.67 1.00
N GLU A 81 6.13 14.12 -0.11
CA GLU A 81 5.00 15.05 -0.08
C GLU A 81 3.74 14.41 0.48
N GLU A 82 3.47 13.15 0.11
CA GLU A 82 2.32 12.42 0.62
C GLU A 82 2.41 12.18 2.13
N TRP A 83 3.61 11.86 2.65
CA TRP A 83 3.84 11.77 4.09
C TRP A 83 3.63 13.10 4.80
N LYS A 84 4.27 14.17 4.32
CA LYS A 84 4.12 15.53 4.86
C LYS A 84 2.65 15.96 4.89
N TYR A 85 1.88 15.58 3.88
CA TYR A 85 0.46 15.85 3.83
C TYR A 85 -0.32 15.10 4.93
N VAL A 86 -0.10 13.79 5.10
CA VAL A 86 -0.87 12.98 6.06
C VAL A 86 -0.50 13.21 7.52
N VAL A 87 0.71 13.67 7.82
CA VAL A 87 1.07 14.08 9.19
C VAL A 87 0.62 15.51 9.49
N GLY A 88 0.38 16.31 8.45
CA GLY A 88 -0.05 17.69 8.55
C GLY A 88 -1.56 17.86 8.74
N VAL A 89 -1.95 19.14 8.83
CA VAL A 89 -3.36 19.55 8.84
C VAL A 89 -3.99 19.20 7.50
N ALA A 90 -5.12 18.50 7.55
CA ALA A 90 -5.92 18.15 6.40
C ALA A 90 -6.37 19.40 5.65
N LYS A 91 -6.09 19.42 4.35
CA LYS A 91 -6.49 20.48 3.43
C LYS A 91 -7.16 19.83 2.23
N LYS A 92 -8.33 20.33 1.85
CA LYS A 92 -8.99 19.88 0.62
C LYS A 92 -8.00 20.00 -0.55
N LYS A 93 -7.69 18.86 -1.18
CA LYS A 93 -6.84 18.83 -2.38
C LYS A 93 -7.77 18.58 -3.57
N GLU A 94 -8.15 19.66 -4.25
CA GLU A 94 -8.92 19.56 -5.49
C GLU A 94 -8.05 18.91 -6.57
N GLY A 95 -8.66 18.03 -7.39
CA GLY A 95 -7.92 17.27 -8.40
C GLY A 95 -7.08 16.10 -7.88
N CYS A 96 -7.15 15.78 -6.58
CA CYS A 96 -6.48 14.61 -6.02
C CYS A 96 -7.15 13.31 -6.49
N THR A 97 -6.43 12.42 -7.15
CA THR A 97 -7.01 11.16 -7.65
C THR A 97 -6.62 9.99 -6.74
N PRO A 98 -7.56 9.10 -6.36
CA PRO A 98 -8.98 9.08 -6.70
C PRO A 98 -9.85 9.91 -5.73
N GLY A 99 -10.66 10.85 -6.27
CA GLY A 99 -11.75 11.51 -5.53
C GLY A 99 -11.51 12.96 -5.08
N THR A 100 -12.03 13.33 -3.91
CA THR A 100 -11.77 14.63 -3.27
C THR A 100 -11.23 14.34 -1.87
N ARG A 101 -9.91 14.33 -1.75
CA ARG A 101 -9.24 14.05 -0.47
C ARG A 101 -9.59 15.12 0.56
N ASP A 102 -9.99 14.68 1.75
CA ASP A 102 -10.32 15.53 2.89
C ASP A 102 -11.36 16.63 2.59
N ALA A 103 -12.30 16.37 1.65
CA ALA A 103 -13.31 17.35 1.19
C ALA A 103 -14.11 18.02 2.32
N HIS A 104 -14.40 17.27 3.38
CA HIS A 104 -15.16 17.73 4.56
C HIS A 104 -14.32 17.71 5.84
N ASN A 105 -12.99 17.57 5.72
CA ASN A 105 -12.09 17.42 6.87
C ASN A 105 -11.06 18.55 6.97
N SER A 106 -11.26 19.66 6.23
CA SER A 106 -10.35 20.80 6.26
C SER A 106 -10.13 21.30 7.68
N GLY A 107 -8.87 21.45 8.08
CA GLY A 107 -8.48 21.91 9.42
C GLY A 107 -8.25 20.80 10.44
N LYS A 108 -8.65 19.54 10.16
CA LYS A 108 -8.41 18.40 11.06
C LYS A 108 -6.95 17.98 11.06
N ARG A 109 -6.41 17.67 12.23
CA ARG A 109 -5.13 17.00 12.43
C ARG A 109 -5.31 15.48 12.55
N PRO A 110 -4.26 14.67 12.38
CA PRO A 110 -4.32 13.22 12.56
C PRO A 110 -4.99 12.77 13.87
N GLU A 111 -4.80 13.53 14.95
CA GLU A 111 -5.40 13.27 16.26
C GLU A 111 -6.92 13.46 16.26
N ASP A 112 -7.44 14.40 15.47
CA ASP A 112 -8.89 14.62 15.34
C ASP A 112 -9.54 13.44 14.62
N PHE A 113 -8.92 12.95 13.53
CA PHE A 113 -9.36 11.73 12.85
C PHE A 113 -9.34 10.52 13.78
N LEU A 114 -8.30 10.40 14.60
CA LEU A 114 -8.17 9.35 15.60
C LEU A 114 -9.29 9.42 16.64
N GLY A 115 -9.59 10.62 17.14
CA GLY A 115 -10.69 10.86 18.07
C GLY A 115 -12.04 10.47 17.48
N ASP A 116 -12.35 10.98 16.28
CA ASP A 116 -13.62 10.74 15.59
C ASP A 116 -13.84 9.26 15.29
N VAL A 117 -12.84 8.57 14.74
CA VAL A 117 -12.97 7.16 14.36
C VAL A 117 -13.10 6.25 15.58
N ASN A 118 -12.37 6.54 16.67
CA ASN A 118 -12.46 5.76 17.89
C ASN A 118 -13.76 6.04 18.66
N ALA A 119 -14.30 7.27 18.60
CA ALA A 119 -15.63 7.58 19.11
C ALA A 119 -16.69 6.77 18.35
N PHE A 120 -16.59 6.70 17.02
CA PHE A 120 -17.46 5.84 16.21
C PHE A 120 -17.35 4.36 16.57
N ILE A 121 -16.13 3.82 16.69
CA ILE A 121 -15.91 2.43 17.09
C ILE A 121 -16.52 2.13 18.46
N ASN A 122 -16.30 3.00 19.45
CA ASN A 122 -16.86 2.83 20.79
C ASN A 122 -18.40 2.84 20.77
N LYS A 123 -19.01 3.75 20.01
CA LYS A 123 -20.46 3.77 19.81
C LYS A 123 -20.97 2.44 19.25
N ARG A 124 -20.40 1.98 18.13
CA ARG A 124 -20.80 0.70 17.50
C ARG A 124 -20.59 -0.50 18.42
N ARG A 125 -19.54 -0.50 19.23
CA ARG A 125 -19.29 -1.56 20.22
C ARG A 125 -20.32 -1.57 21.35
N SER A 126 -20.77 -0.40 21.80
CA SER A 126 -21.85 -0.30 22.79
C SER A 126 -23.19 -0.84 22.26
N GLU A 127 -23.37 -0.79 20.94
CA GLU A 127 -24.51 -1.37 20.22
C GLU A 127 -24.35 -2.90 19.96
N GLY A 128 -23.23 -3.50 20.39
CA GLY A 128 -22.97 -4.95 20.27
C GLY A 128 -22.13 -5.36 19.05
N HIS A 129 -21.69 -4.42 18.21
CA HIS A 129 -20.88 -4.73 17.03
C HIS A 129 -19.39 -4.88 17.36
N GLY A 130 -18.70 -5.82 16.71
CA GLY A 130 -17.25 -6.00 16.85
C GLY A 130 -16.75 -6.45 18.23
N VAL A 131 -17.66 -6.89 19.12
CA VAL A 131 -17.36 -7.28 20.50
C VAL A 131 -16.41 -8.49 20.62
N LEU A 132 -16.26 -9.27 19.55
CA LEU A 132 -15.30 -10.37 19.46
C LEU A 132 -13.83 -9.91 19.53
N ILE A 133 -13.55 -8.65 19.13
CA ILE A 133 -12.21 -8.07 19.29
C ILE A 133 -12.08 -7.55 20.72
N SER A 134 -11.04 -8.01 21.42
CA SER A 134 -10.72 -7.55 22.78
C SER A 134 -10.59 -6.01 22.82
N SER A 135 -11.05 -5.39 23.90
CA SER A 135 -11.03 -3.93 24.05
C SER A 135 -9.64 -3.32 23.88
N ARG A 136 -8.57 -4.04 24.23
CA ARG A 136 -7.17 -3.62 24.04
C ARG A 136 -6.78 -3.43 22.57
N HIS A 137 -7.44 -4.14 21.65
CA HIS A 137 -7.12 -4.13 20.22
C HIS A 137 -8.25 -3.58 19.35
N ALA A 138 -9.33 -3.09 19.96
CA ALA A 138 -10.51 -2.63 19.25
C ALA A 138 -10.32 -1.26 18.60
N LEU A 139 -9.59 -0.37 19.25
CA LEU A 139 -9.39 1.02 18.81
C LEU A 139 -8.23 1.15 17.82
N LEU A 140 -8.34 2.11 16.91
CA LEU A 140 -7.25 2.51 16.04
C LEU A 140 -6.18 3.25 16.86
N SER A 141 -4.95 3.06 16.43
CA SER A 141 -3.76 3.85 16.79
C SER A 141 -3.53 4.96 15.76
N LEU A 142 -2.68 5.94 16.10
CA LEU A 142 -2.32 7.02 15.19
C LEU A 142 -1.71 6.49 13.88
N GLU A 143 -0.81 5.52 13.97
CA GLU A 143 -0.20 4.85 12.81
C GLU A 143 -1.24 4.18 11.89
N GLU A 144 -2.29 3.59 12.47
CA GLU A 144 -3.36 2.99 11.68
C GLU A 144 -4.23 4.05 10.98
N VAL A 145 -4.45 5.19 11.62
CA VAL A 145 -5.11 6.35 10.99
C VAL A 145 -4.26 6.89 9.84
N LEU A 146 -2.96 7.08 10.05
CA LEU A 146 -2.03 7.57 9.02
C LEU A 146 -1.97 6.59 7.83
N ALA A 147 -1.90 5.29 8.07
CA ALA A 147 -1.91 4.27 7.01
C ALA A 147 -3.19 4.34 6.16
N VAL A 148 -4.35 4.51 6.79
CA VAL A 148 -5.63 4.69 6.08
C VAL A 148 -5.64 6.00 5.29
N ARG A 149 -5.13 7.10 5.86
CA ARG A 149 -5.02 8.39 5.16
C ARG A 149 -4.07 8.36 3.96
N LEU A 150 -3.01 7.55 4.02
CA LEU A 150 -2.12 7.31 2.89
C LEU A 150 -2.84 6.50 1.80
N TYR A 151 -3.45 5.38 2.19
CA TYR A 151 -4.10 4.46 1.25
C TYR A 151 -5.37 5.03 0.60
N SER A 152 -6.06 5.96 1.25
CA SER A 152 -7.20 6.68 0.68
C SER A 152 -6.80 7.86 -0.22
N GLY A 153 -5.51 8.19 -0.29
CA GLY A 153 -4.96 9.23 -1.16
C GLY A 153 -4.16 8.65 -2.33
N PRO A 154 -3.34 9.47 -3.00
CA PRO A 154 -2.53 9.07 -4.16
C PRO A 154 -1.58 7.90 -3.88
N ALA A 155 -1.13 7.74 -2.63
CA ALA A 155 -0.23 6.64 -2.24
C ALA A 155 -0.88 5.24 -2.37
N TYR A 156 -2.19 5.15 -2.64
CA TYR A 156 -2.83 3.89 -2.99
C TYR A 156 -2.17 3.19 -4.19
N GLU A 157 -1.64 3.95 -5.16
CA GLU A 157 -1.02 3.39 -6.36
C GLU A 157 0.28 2.63 -6.03
N PRO A 158 1.33 3.24 -5.45
CA PRO A 158 2.56 2.54 -5.13
C PRO A 158 2.35 1.43 -4.10
N ILE A 159 1.44 1.60 -3.13
CA ILE A 159 1.11 0.54 -2.15
C ILE A 159 0.50 -0.68 -2.87
N ASN A 160 -0.47 -0.46 -3.77
CA ASN A 160 -1.06 -1.57 -4.52
C ASN A 160 -0.10 -2.18 -5.54
N GLN A 161 0.79 -1.38 -6.14
CA GLN A 161 1.84 -1.90 -7.01
C GLN A 161 2.79 -2.84 -6.24
N PHE A 162 3.22 -2.43 -5.04
CA PHE A 162 4.01 -3.28 -4.14
C PHE A 162 3.28 -4.59 -3.80
N LEU A 163 2.00 -4.51 -3.42
CA LEU A 163 1.19 -5.70 -3.12
C LEU A 163 1.03 -6.64 -4.32
N ARG A 164 0.89 -6.08 -5.53
CA ARG A 164 0.81 -6.88 -6.77
C ARG A 164 2.14 -7.55 -7.07
N GLN A 165 3.25 -6.81 -6.96
CA GLN A 165 4.60 -7.35 -7.19
C GLN A 165 4.90 -8.49 -6.23
N ILE A 166 4.70 -8.28 -4.93
CA ILE A 166 5.00 -9.31 -3.93
C ILE A 166 4.10 -10.55 -4.09
N SER A 167 2.85 -10.38 -4.53
CA SER A 167 1.95 -11.52 -4.77
C SER A 167 2.42 -12.47 -5.87
N GLY A 168 3.22 -11.95 -6.83
CA GLY A 168 3.84 -12.75 -7.90
C GLY A 168 5.15 -13.42 -7.48
N LEU A 169 5.71 -13.08 -6.32
CA LEU A 169 6.97 -13.63 -5.82
C LEU A 169 6.72 -14.83 -4.91
N SER A 170 7.67 -15.76 -4.89
CA SER A 170 7.64 -16.94 -4.02
C SER A 170 9.02 -17.20 -3.40
N GLY A 171 9.04 -18.00 -2.33
CA GLY A 171 10.28 -18.40 -1.66
C GLY A 171 11.10 -17.21 -1.13
N HIS A 172 12.43 -17.31 -1.25
CA HIS A 172 13.36 -16.31 -0.72
C HIS A 172 13.18 -14.93 -1.35
N HIS A 173 12.90 -14.87 -2.65
CA HIS A 173 12.68 -13.61 -3.37
C HIS A 173 11.52 -12.78 -2.82
N ARG A 174 10.46 -13.42 -2.33
CA ARG A 174 9.35 -12.73 -1.68
C ARG A 174 9.79 -12.07 -0.38
N ILE A 175 10.59 -12.78 0.42
CA ILE A 175 11.11 -12.31 1.70
C ILE A 175 12.08 -11.15 1.47
N ASP A 176 13.03 -11.32 0.55
CA ASP A 176 14.00 -10.28 0.22
C ASP A 176 13.32 -9.00 -0.26
N PHE A 177 12.31 -9.13 -1.13
CA PHE A 177 11.55 -7.99 -1.63
C PHE A 177 10.70 -7.32 -0.54
N ALA A 178 10.04 -8.11 0.32
CA ALA A 178 9.29 -7.59 1.47
C ALA A 178 10.19 -6.84 2.46
N GLN A 179 11.45 -7.25 2.58
CA GLN A 179 12.39 -6.69 3.55
C GLN A 179 13.30 -5.61 2.96
N HIS A 180 13.31 -5.43 1.63
CA HIS A 180 14.20 -4.48 0.98
C HIS A 180 13.84 -3.03 1.36
N PRO A 181 14.74 -2.29 2.04
CA PRO A 181 14.44 -0.94 2.55
C PRO A 181 13.98 0.06 1.49
N GLN A 182 14.50 -0.05 0.27
CA GLN A 182 14.15 0.86 -0.83
C GLN A 182 12.81 0.54 -1.52
N LEU A 183 12.20 -0.63 -1.26
CA LEU A 183 11.04 -1.11 -2.03
C LEU A 183 9.82 -1.41 -1.15
N THR A 184 10.03 -1.70 0.14
CA THR A 184 8.97 -2.21 1.01
C THR A 184 7.92 -1.16 1.39
N PHE A 185 6.65 -1.58 1.44
CA PHE A 185 5.57 -0.85 2.12
C PHE A 185 4.94 -1.70 3.23
N ALA A 186 5.66 -2.69 3.75
CA ALA A 186 5.09 -3.67 4.65
C ALA A 186 4.67 -3.09 6.02
N ALA A 187 5.32 -2.03 6.52
CA ALA A 187 4.87 -1.34 7.73
C ALA A 187 3.52 -0.67 7.48
N THR A 188 3.41 0.10 6.38
CA THR A 188 2.16 0.75 5.96
C THR A 188 1.05 -0.27 5.74
N VAL A 189 1.32 -1.35 5.01
CA VAL A 189 0.37 -2.45 4.77
C VAL A 189 -0.03 -3.12 6.09
N GLY A 190 0.91 -3.35 7.00
CA GLY A 190 0.64 -3.94 8.30
C GLY A 190 -0.31 -3.10 9.16
N HIS A 191 -0.11 -1.77 9.20
CA HIS A 191 -1.02 -0.85 9.87
C HIS A 191 -2.38 -0.78 9.16
N LEU A 192 -2.39 -0.71 7.83
CA LEU A 192 -3.61 -0.68 7.03
C LEU A 192 -4.48 -1.93 7.25
N CYS A 193 -3.89 -3.12 7.22
CA CYS A 193 -4.62 -4.37 7.46
C CYS A 193 -5.20 -4.45 8.86
N ARG A 194 -4.48 -3.97 9.88
CA ARG A 194 -5.01 -3.88 11.26
C ARG A 194 -6.16 -2.88 11.33
N ALA A 195 -6.04 -1.71 10.72
CA ALA A 195 -7.09 -0.69 10.68
C ALA A 195 -8.37 -1.24 10.03
N ILE A 196 -8.26 -1.85 8.85
CA ILE A 196 -9.39 -2.44 8.13
C ILE A 196 -10.06 -3.53 8.97
N ARG A 197 -9.31 -4.44 9.60
CA ARG A 197 -9.90 -5.47 10.47
C ARG A 197 -10.73 -4.88 11.61
N LYS A 198 -10.24 -3.83 12.26
CA LYS A 198 -10.94 -3.14 13.36
C LYS A 198 -12.21 -2.45 12.86
N LEU A 199 -12.12 -1.73 11.74
CA LEU A 199 -13.25 -1.03 11.13
C LEU A 199 -14.32 -2.01 10.64
N SER A 200 -13.92 -3.05 9.89
CA SER A 200 -14.84 -4.08 9.38
C SER A 200 -15.60 -4.79 10.49
N ALA A 201 -14.98 -4.99 11.66
CA ALA A 201 -15.64 -5.63 12.78
C ALA A 201 -16.82 -4.82 13.35
N VAL A 202 -16.81 -3.49 13.19
CA VAL A 202 -17.88 -2.61 13.68
C VAL A 202 -18.81 -2.09 12.57
N SER A 203 -18.54 -2.42 11.31
CA SER A 203 -19.33 -2.01 10.14
C SER A 203 -20.47 -2.97 9.78
N THR A 204 -20.50 -4.17 10.38
CA THR A 204 -21.61 -5.14 10.29
C THR A 204 -22.81 -4.68 11.10
#